data_AF-A0A9D7GLY1-F1
#
_entry.id   AF-A0A9D7GLY1-F1
#
_cell.length_a   1.000
_cell.length_b   1.000
_cell.length_c   1.000
_cell.angle_alpha   90.00
_cell.angle_beta   90.00
_cell.angle_gamma   90.00
#
_symmetry.space_group_name_H-M   'P 1'
#
loop_
_entity.id
_entity.type
_entity.pdbx_description
1 polymer ?
#
loop_
_entity_poly.entity_id
_entity_poly.type
_entity_poly.pdbx_seq_one_letter_code
_entity_poly.pdbx_strand_id
1 'polypeptide(L)'
;MTDYGSPAERWVATRWPAIRARGMWRFLLVKGVALWGGLMFVFMAVVMALQLGAAHPRLPLVLAVALPLCAIGGLAWGVLTWIFNERIFRALPTMKR
;
A
#
# COMPACT_ATOMS: atom_id res chain seq x y z
N MET A 1 -3.13 27.63 18.81
CA MET A 1 -2.14 26.84 18.07
C MET A 1 -2.46 25.38 18.30
N THR A 2 -2.85 24.66 17.25
CA THR A 2 -3.18 23.23 17.35
C THR A 2 -1.88 22.45 17.47
N ASP A 3 -1.62 21.95 18.67
CA ASP A 3 -0.49 21.08 18.98
C ASP A 3 -0.78 19.69 18.38
N TYR A 4 -0.41 19.54 17.10
CA TYR A 4 -0.35 18.24 16.45
C TYR A 4 1.04 17.69 16.72
N GLY A 5 1.15 16.83 17.75
CA GLY A 5 2.42 16.33 18.28
C GLY A 5 3.27 15.59 17.24
N SER A 6 2.69 15.16 16.10
CA SER A 6 3.45 14.57 14.99
C SER A 6 3.15 15.21 13.61
N PRO A 7 4.15 15.34 12.71
CA PRO A 7 3.93 15.73 11.31
C PRO A 7 2.92 14.84 10.58
N ALA A 8 2.84 13.56 10.98
CA ALA A 8 1.89 12.59 10.46
C ALA A 8 0.44 12.98 10.81
N GLU A 9 0.15 13.41 12.03
CA GLU A 9 -1.19 13.86 12.44
C GLU A 9 -1.68 15.07 11.64
N ARG A 10 -0.81 16.07 11.40
CA ARG A 10 -1.15 17.23 10.56
C ARG A 10 -1.50 16.84 9.15
N TRP A 11 -0.69 15.96 8.57
CA TRP A 11 -0.89 15.46 7.22
C TRP A 11 -2.19 14.64 7.12
N VAL A 12 -2.46 13.79 8.11
CA VAL A 12 -3.69 13.00 8.19
C VAL A 12 -4.90 13.94 8.34
N ALA A 13 -4.88 14.92 9.24
CA ALA A 13 -6.02 15.84 9.43
C ALA A 13 -6.39 16.63 8.17
N THR A 14 -5.42 17.04 7.35
CA THR A 14 -5.67 17.82 6.11
C THR A 14 -5.90 16.97 4.88
N ARG A 15 -5.13 15.89 4.66
CA ARG A 15 -5.22 15.07 3.44
C ARG A 15 -6.08 13.82 3.57
N TRP A 16 -6.20 13.23 4.76
CA TRP A 16 -7.01 12.02 4.95
C TRP A 16 -8.48 12.19 4.57
N PRO A 17 -9.20 13.28 4.90
CA PRO A 17 -10.59 13.43 4.47
C PRO A 17 -10.75 13.48 2.94
N ALA A 18 -9.82 14.14 2.23
CA ALA A 18 -9.82 14.18 0.76
C ALA A 18 -9.51 12.82 0.12
N ILE A 19 -8.66 12.01 0.77
CA ILE A 19 -8.34 10.63 0.36
C ILE A 19 -9.52 9.70 0.66
N ARG A 20 -10.13 9.82 1.83
CA ARG A 20 -11.30 9.05 2.27
C ARG A 20 -12.49 9.27 1.34
N ALA A 21 -12.70 10.51 0.90
CA ALA A 21 -13.75 10.87 -0.06
C ALA A 21 -13.58 10.21 -1.44
N ARG A 22 -12.37 9.80 -1.83
CA ARG A 22 -12.11 9.10 -3.12
C ARG A 22 -12.41 7.60 -3.07
N GLY A 23 -12.75 7.05 -1.91
CA GLY A 23 -13.16 5.67 -1.73
C GLY A 23 -12.02 4.72 -1.36
N MET A 24 -12.29 3.87 -0.37
CA MET A 24 -11.35 2.90 0.21
C MET A 24 -10.76 1.95 -0.83
N TRP A 25 -11.59 1.40 -1.73
CA TRP A 25 -11.17 0.47 -2.79
C TRP A 25 -10.18 1.08 -3.78
N ARG A 26 -10.34 2.36 -4.12
CA ARG A 26 -9.44 3.06 -5.05
C ARG A 26 -8.08 3.28 -4.41
N PHE A 27 -8.05 3.58 -3.12
CA PHE A 27 -6.80 3.71 -2.37
C PHE A 27 -6.09 2.36 -2.18
N LEU A 28 -6.84 1.31 -1.84
CA LEU A 28 -6.35 -0.06 -1.72
C LEU A 28 -5.72 -0.55 -3.02
N LEU A 29 -6.43 -0.37 -4.14
CA LEU A 29 -5.97 -0.84 -5.44
C LEU A 29 -4.81 0.00 -5.98
N VAL A 30 -4.85 1.34 -5.88
CA VAL A 30 -3.79 2.20 -6.45
C VAL A 30 -2.55 2.23 -5.58
N LYS A 31 -2.70 2.38 -4.26
CA LYS A 31 -1.57 2.56 -3.34
C LYS A 31 -1.07 1.26 -2.72
N GLY A 32 -1.95 0.29 -2.49
CA GLY A 32 -1.58 -1.03 -1.99
C GLY A 32 -1.17 -1.97 -3.11
N VAL A 33 -2.10 -2.33 -3.98
CA VAL A 33 -1.87 -3.37 -4.99
C VAL A 33 -0.97 -2.88 -6.14
N ALA A 34 -1.31 -1.75 -6.77
CA ALA A 34 -0.59 -1.29 -7.95
C ALA A 34 0.80 -0.72 -7.61
N LEU A 35 0.91 0.08 -6.56
CA LEU A 35 2.19 0.66 -6.14
C LEU A 35 3.07 -0.36 -5.41
N TRP A 36 2.56 -1.08 -4.42
CA TRP A 36 3.40 -2.00 -3.62
C TRP A 36 3.47 -3.39 -4.23
N GLY A 37 2.33 -3.99 -4.57
CA GLY A 37 2.30 -5.29 -5.25
C GLY A 37 2.96 -5.26 -6.62
N GLY A 38 2.71 -4.20 -7.40
CA GLY A 38 3.36 -3.98 -8.69
C GLY A 38 4.87 -3.74 -8.58
N LEU A 39 5.32 -2.91 -7.63
CA LEU A 39 6.76 -2.67 -7.43
C LEU A 39 7.49 -3.91 -6.91
N MET A 40 6.90 -4.67 -5.98
CA MET A 40 7.46 -5.97 -5.55
C MET A 40 7.51 -6.97 -6.71
N PHE A 41 6.45 -7.05 -7.51
CA PHE A 41 6.42 -7.95 -8.66
C PHE A 41 7.50 -7.57 -9.69
N VAL A 42 7.64 -6.29 -10.02
CA VAL A 42 8.70 -5.81 -10.93
C VAL A 42 10.08 -6.10 -10.35
N PHE A 43 10.30 -5.81 -9.06
CA PHE A 43 11.58 -6.10 -8.41
C PHE A 43 11.90 -7.59 -8.43
N MET A 44 10.94 -8.44 -8.08
CA MET A 44 11.11 -9.89 -8.05
C MET A 44 11.28 -10.46 -9.46
N ALA A 45 10.60 -9.92 -10.47
CA ALA A 45 10.79 -10.27 -11.86
C ALA A 45 12.20 -9.91 -12.35
N VAL A 46 12.70 -8.72 -11.99
CA VAL A 46 14.07 -8.29 -12.31
C VAL A 46 15.11 -9.19 -11.62
N VAL A 47 14.97 -9.43 -10.31
CA VAL A 47 15.87 -10.30 -9.55
C VAL A 47 15.86 -11.73 -10.09
N MET A 48 14.69 -12.28 -10.41
CA MET A 48 14.58 -13.61 -11.02
C MET A 48 15.17 -13.67 -12.42
N ALA A 49 14.96 -12.64 -13.24
CA ALA A 49 15.56 -12.56 -14.57
C ALA A 49 17.10 -12.50 -14.51
N LEU A 50 17.65 -11.80 -13.51
CA LEU A 50 19.09 -11.72 -13.25
C LEU A 50 19.66 -13.03 -12.67
N GLN A 51 18.93 -13.72 -11.80
CA GLN A 51 19.39 -14.94 -11.11
C GLN A 51 19.24 -16.21 -11.96
N LEU A 52 18.09 -16.43 -12.63
CA LEU A 52 17.83 -17.66 -13.40
C LEU A 52 18.25 -17.55 -14.88
N GLY A 53 18.46 -16.35 -15.39
CA GLY A 53 18.60 -16.09 -16.83
C GLY A 53 17.26 -16.19 -17.55
N ALA A 54 17.01 -15.28 -18.49
CA ALA A 54 15.71 -15.08 -19.15
C ALA A 54 15.11 -16.31 -19.89
N ALA A 55 15.87 -17.39 -20.06
CA ALA A 55 15.48 -18.60 -20.78
C ALA A 55 15.08 -19.79 -19.90
N HIS A 56 15.04 -19.65 -18.57
CA HIS A 56 14.70 -20.77 -17.70
C HIS A 56 13.21 -21.15 -17.79
N PRO A 57 12.84 -22.39 -18.15
CA PRO A 57 11.44 -22.80 -18.36
C PRO A 57 10.56 -22.71 -17.09
N ARG A 58 11.16 -22.51 -15.91
CA ARG A 58 10.46 -22.36 -14.62
C ARG A 58 10.08 -20.91 -14.29
N LEU A 59 10.67 -19.91 -14.97
CA LEU A 59 10.36 -18.49 -14.78
C LEU A 59 8.85 -18.15 -14.90
N PRO A 60 8.13 -18.60 -15.95
CA PRO A 60 6.71 -18.27 -16.07
C PRO A 60 5.86 -18.91 -14.96
N LEU A 61 6.21 -20.11 -14.49
CA LEU A 61 5.55 -20.76 -13.36
C LEU A 61 5.79 -20.01 -12.04
N VAL A 62 7.02 -19.56 -11.79
CA VAL A 62 7.33 -18.79 -10.58
C VAL A 62 6.66 -17.42 -10.62
N LEU A 63 6.65 -16.74 -11.77
CA LEU A 63 5.92 -15.48 -11.94
C LEU A 63 4.40 -15.67 -11.77
N ALA A 64 3.84 -16.76 -12.29
CA ALA A 64 2.41 -17.06 -12.13
C ALA A 64 2.00 -17.30 -10.68
N VAL A 65 2.88 -17.84 -9.84
CA VAL A 65 2.66 -18.02 -8.39
C VAL A 65 3.01 -16.74 -7.60
N ALA A 66 4.04 -16.01 -8.03
CA ALA A 66 4.46 -14.77 -7.40
C ALA A 66 3.43 -13.65 -7.60
N LEU A 67 2.71 -13.62 -8.72
CA LEU A 67 1.68 -12.63 -9.02
C LEU A 67 0.54 -12.62 -7.98
N PRO A 68 -0.15 -13.74 -7.66
CA PRO A 68 -1.19 -13.74 -6.64
C PRO A 68 -0.61 -13.50 -5.24
N LEU A 69 0.60 -14.00 -4.92
CA LEU A 69 1.25 -13.72 -3.64
C LEU A 69 1.57 -12.22 -3.46
N CYS A 70 2.09 -11.57 -4.51
CA CYS A 70 2.34 -10.12 -4.51
C CYS A 70 1.03 -9.33 -4.48
N ALA A 71 -0.01 -9.79 -5.16
CA ALA A 71 -1.33 -9.15 -5.12
C ALA A 71 -1.93 -9.23 -3.71
N ILE A 72 -1.87 -10.38 -3.04
CA ILE A 72 -2.34 -10.57 -1.66
C ILE A 72 -1.51 -9.71 -0.70
N GLY A 73 -0.18 -9.69 -0.84
CA GLY A 73 0.71 -8.86 -0.03
C GLY A 73 0.43 -7.37 -0.20
N GLY A 74 0.29 -6.89 -1.44
CA GLY A 74 -0.06 -5.50 -1.74
C GLY A 74 -1.45 -5.12 -1.23
N LEU A 75 -2.41 -6.05 -1.28
CA LEU A 75 -3.77 -5.83 -0.77
C LEU A 75 -3.78 -5.78 0.76
N ALA A 76 -3.09 -6.70 1.44
CA ALA A 76 -2.92 -6.69 2.89
C ALA A 76 -2.21 -5.42 3.37
N TRP A 77 -1.18 -4.97 2.66
CA TRP A 77 -0.47 -3.73 2.96
C TRP A 77 -1.35 -2.48 2.76
N GLY A 78 -2.15 -2.45 1.69
CA GLY A 78 -3.13 -1.40 1.47
C GLY A 78 -4.17 -1.34 2.58
N VAL A 79 -4.69 -2.48 3.03
CA VAL A 79 -5.64 -2.59 4.15
C VAL A 79 -4.99 -2.12 5.45
N LEU A 80 -3.79 -2.58 5.74
CA LEU A 80 -3.05 -2.19 6.94
C LEU A 80 -2.82 -0.68 6.97
N THR A 81 -2.38 -0.10 5.85
CA THR A 81 -2.17 1.34 5.69
C THR A 81 -3.47 2.13 5.90
N TRP A 82 -4.59 1.62 5.38
CA TRP A 82 -5.89 2.22 5.60
C TRP A 82 -6.31 2.20 7.08
N ILE A 83 -6.20 1.04 7.73
CA ILE A 83 -6.53 0.87 9.15
C ILE A 83 -5.66 1.76 10.03
N PHE A 84 -4.36 1.86 9.75
CA PHE A 84 -3.45 2.75 10.49
C PHE A 84 -3.85 4.21 10.36
N ASN A 85 -4.11 4.68 9.13
CA ASN A 85 -4.54 6.06 8.92
C ASN A 85 -5.91 6.34 9.57
N GLU A 86 -6.86 5.42 9.48
CA GLU A 86 -8.18 5.55 10.12
C GLU A 86 -8.03 5.54 11.66
N ARG A 87 -7.14 4.73 12.23
CA ARG A 87 -6.83 4.73 13.67
C ARG A 87 -6.22 6.07 14.11
N ILE A 88 -5.24 6.60 13.37
CA ILE A 88 -4.65 7.92 13.68
C ILE A 88 -5.71 9.01 13.57
N PHE A 89 -6.55 8.97 12.54
CA PHE A 89 -7.65 9.93 12.36
C PHE A 89 -8.71 9.86 13.48
N ARG A 90 -9.01 8.67 14.00
CA ARG A 90 -9.93 8.50 15.15
C ARG A 90 -9.28 8.86 16.48
N ALA A 91 -7.97 8.66 16.61
CA ALA A 91 -7.20 9.01 17.80
C ALA A 91 -6.88 10.50 17.88
N LEU A 92 -6.92 11.23 16.75
CA LEU A 92 -6.96 12.68 16.71
C LEU A 92 -8.16 13.12 17.56
N PRO A 93 -7.94 13.83 18.68
CA PRO A 93 -9.03 14.34 19.49
C PRO A 93 -9.81 15.29 18.59
N THR A 94 -11.02 14.91 18.20
CA THR A 94 -12.02 15.89 17.77
C THR A 94 -12.25 16.78 18.96
N MET A 95 -11.49 17.88 19.00
CA MET A 95 -11.67 18.95 19.97
C MET A 95 -13.08 19.47 19.74
N LYS A 96 -13.99 18.94 20.56
CA LYS A 96 -15.19 19.53 21.14
C LYS A 96 -15.61 20.83 20.43
N ARG A 97 -16.74 20.77 19.73
CA ARG A 97 -17.60 21.94 19.60
C ARG A 97 -18.80 21.75 20.51
#